data_AF-A0A2S6AQI2-F1
#
_entry.id   AF-A0A2S6AQI2-F1
#
_cell.length_a   1.000
_cell.length_b   1.000
_cell.length_c   1.000
_cell.angle_alpha   90.00
_cell.angle_beta   90.00
_cell.angle_gamma   90.00
#
_symmetry.space_group_name_H-M   'P 1'
#
loop_
_entity.id
_entity.type
_entity.pdbx_description
1 polymer ?
#
loop_
_entity_poly.entity_id
_entity_poly.type
_entity_poly.pdbx_seq_one_letter_code
_entity_poly.pdbx_strand_id
1 'polypeptide(L)'
;MPDTPGGAIPSPVPVPQHMAEAPVSAGMVVPYITMTHRDPGKPVWGAVNPARLQQIWLHSLCQVCGRRLDGPWVVVYIRPCDYLRGIGPEPALHPECGLYSKRACPMLSGQTDHYNRHPSRRPCGDPECTCRLWAPPNPEPGEGRREGQPAEAWYEAWIAIEDYTLIRAPGGEHSMEMFGVELRPASRLRKLRKIRDAAPTDTGDQPLDLLAAIIATHTLFTGDGE
;
A
#
# COMPACT_ATOMS: atom_id res chain seq x y z
N MET A 1 19.93 35.53 -18.00
CA MET A 1 19.53 34.13 -17.68
C MET A 1 18.92 34.18 -16.29
N PRO A 2 17.65 33.82 -16.09
CA PRO A 2 17.10 33.79 -14.75
C PRO A 2 17.57 32.52 -14.03
N ASP A 3 18.11 32.70 -12.84
CA ASP A 3 18.52 31.63 -11.93
C ASP A 3 17.28 30.84 -11.46
N THR A 4 17.26 29.55 -11.76
CA THR A 4 16.28 28.62 -11.20
C THR A 4 16.59 28.42 -9.72
N PRO A 5 15.65 28.69 -8.78
CA PRO A 5 15.90 28.45 -7.37
C PRO A 5 16.14 26.96 -7.14
N GLY A 6 17.29 26.63 -6.55
CA GLY A 6 17.67 25.28 -6.18
C GLY A 6 16.62 24.68 -5.26
N GLY A 7 15.93 23.64 -5.74
CA GLY A 7 14.99 22.88 -4.94
C GLY A 7 15.70 22.30 -3.72
N ALA A 8 15.15 22.56 -2.53
CA ALA A 8 15.65 21.97 -1.29
C ALA A 8 15.71 20.45 -1.45
N ILE A 9 16.88 19.85 -1.24
CA ILE A 9 17.03 18.40 -1.20
C ILE A 9 16.20 17.93 0.00
N PRO A 10 15.15 17.11 -0.20
CA PRO A 10 14.34 16.63 0.91
C PRO A 10 15.22 15.83 1.87
N SER A 11 15.14 16.17 3.16
CA SER A 11 15.85 15.43 4.20
C SER A 11 15.48 13.94 4.13
N PRO A 12 16.45 13.03 4.27
CA PRO A 12 16.19 11.61 4.15
C PRO A 12 15.15 11.15 5.18
N VAL A 13 14.17 10.37 4.73
CA VAL A 13 13.15 9.79 5.61
C VAL A 13 13.84 8.85 6.61
N PRO A 14 13.71 9.07 7.93
CA PRO A 14 14.35 8.21 8.92
C PRO A 14 13.87 6.76 8.79
N VAL A 15 14.81 5.83 8.59
CA VAL A 15 14.54 4.39 8.52
C VAL A 15 14.42 3.84 9.94
N PRO A 16 13.32 3.13 10.30
CA PRO A 16 13.21 2.43 11.57
C PRO A 16 14.42 1.52 11.84
N GLN A 17 14.92 1.50 13.08
CA GLN A 17 16.15 0.78 13.44
C GLN A 17 16.11 -0.69 13.04
N HIS A 18 14.94 -1.32 13.13
CA HIS A 18 14.76 -2.73 12.79
C HIS A 18 14.84 -3.01 11.26
N MET A 19 14.89 -1.97 10.43
CA MET A 19 15.13 -2.02 8.98
C MET A 19 16.47 -1.40 8.58
N ALA A 20 17.37 -1.09 9.53
CA ALA A 20 18.65 -0.45 9.22
C ALA A 20 19.53 -1.25 8.25
N GLU A 21 19.40 -2.57 8.27
CA GLU A 21 20.13 -3.50 7.39
C GLU A 21 19.27 -4.00 6.21
N ALA A 22 18.05 -3.46 6.05
CA ALA A 22 17.19 -3.85 4.95
C ALA A 22 17.81 -3.42 3.60
N PRO A 23 17.59 -4.17 2.51
CA PRO A 23 18.03 -3.75 1.18
C PRO A 23 17.46 -2.37 0.83
N VAL A 24 18.27 -1.52 0.19
CA VAL A 24 17.88 -0.17 -0.22
C VAL A 24 18.02 -0.02 -1.73
N SER A 25 17.06 0.63 -2.35
CA SER A 25 17.08 1.02 -3.76
C SER A 25 16.51 2.42 -3.91
N ALA A 26 17.18 3.28 -4.70
CA ALA A 26 16.79 4.67 -4.89
C ALA A 26 16.56 5.46 -3.57
N GLY A 27 17.37 5.16 -2.55
CA GLY A 27 17.28 5.82 -1.23
C GLY A 27 16.12 5.35 -0.34
N MET A 28 15.39 4.30 -0.75
CA MET A 28 14.27 3.74 0.01
C MET A 28 14.53 2.27 0.36
N VAL A 29 14.07 1.84 1.54
CA VAL A 29 14.00 0.42 1.89
C VAL A 29 13.15 -0.31 0.86
N VAL A 30 13.64 -1.45 0.39
CA VAL A 30 12.87 -2.38 -0.43
C VAL A 30 11.94 -3.17 0.50
N PRO A 31 10.61 -2.99 0.39
CA PRO A 31 9.66 -3.71 1.24
C PRO A 31 9.79 -5.22 1.08
N TYR A 32 9.59 -5.97 2.16
CA TYR A 32 9.62 -7.42 2.17
C TYR A 32 8.69 -8.01 1.11
N ILE A 33 7.46 -7.49 0.98
CA ILE A 33 6.48 -7.93 -0.01
C ILE A 33 6.93 -7.75 -1.47
N THR A 34 7.87 -6.84 -1.75
CA THR A 34 8.23 -6.46 -3.11
C THR A 34 8.99 -7.58 -3.82
N MET A 35 8.62 -7.81 -5.09
CA MET A 35 9.39 -8.67 -5.97
C MET A 35 10.78 -8.09 -6.21
N THR A 36 11.81 -8.91 -6.14
CA THR A 36 13.19 -8.50 -6.42
C THR A 36 13.80 -9.42 -7.48
N HIS A 37 14.82 -8.93 -8.16
CA HIS A 37 15.76 -9.82 -8.82
C HIS A 37 16.53 -10.66 -7.77
N ARG A 38 17.50 -11.48 -8.21
CA ARG A 38 18.36 -12.25 -7.30
C ARG A 38 19.00 -11.37 -6.23
N ASP A 39 19.39 -10.16 -6.63
CA ASP A 39 19.83 -9.10 -5.74
C ASP A 39 18.60 -8.44 -5.08
N PRO A 40 18.44 -8.54 -3.74
CA PRO A 40 17.35 -7.90 -3.02
C PRO A 40 17.32 -6.37 -3.13
N GLY A 41 18.47 -5.74 -3.44
CA GLY A 41 18.58 -4.31 -3.71
C GLY A 41 18.11 -3.90 -5.12
N LYS A 42 17.68 -4.86 -5.95
CA LYS A 42 17.10 -4.61 -7.28
C LYS A 42 15.62 -4.98 -7.29
N PRO A 43 14.76 -4.15 -6.70
CA PRO A 43 13.32 -4.38 -6.68
C PRO A 43 12.72 -4.18 -8.06
N VAL A 44 11.60 -4.86 -8.27
CA VAL A 44 10.71 -4.59 -9.38
C VAL A 44 9.51 -3.82 -8.82
N TRP A 45 9.62 -2.48 -8.84
CA TRP A 45 8.66 -1.59 -8.19
C TRP A 45 7.24 -1.75 -8.73
N GLY A 46 6.28 -1.86 -7.81
CA GLY A 46 4.86 -2.11 -8.13
C GLY A 46 4.50 -3.60 -8.23
N ALA A 47 5.46 -4.52 -8.22
CA ALA A 47 5.20 -5.95 -8.24
C ALA A 47 5.33 -6.58 -6.84
N VAL A 48 4.37 -7.44 -6.52
CA VAL A 48 4.34 -8.24 -5.30
C VAL A 48 5.01 -9.59 -5.54
N ASN A 49 5.83 -10.04 -4.58
CA ASN A 49 6.33 -11.40 -4.56
C ASN A 49 5.25 -12.35 -4.00
N PRO A 50 4.66 -13.26 -4.80
CA PRO A 50 3.54 -14.10 -4.35
C PRO A 50 3.93 -15.06 -3.22
N ALA A 51 5.18 -15.56 -3.21
CA ALA A 51 5.65 -16.43 -2.14
C ALA A 51 5.78 -15.66 -0.81
N ARG A 52 6.31 -14.43 -0.85
CA ARG A 52 6.38 -13.58 0.36
C ARG A 52 5.02 -13.10 0.80
N LEU A 53 4.12 -12.78 -0.14
CA LEU A 53 2.72 -12.46 0.17
C LEU A 53 2.05 -13.63 0.92
N GLN A 54 2.23 -14.86 0.43
CA GLN A 54 1.74 -16.06 1.12
C GLN A 54 2.31 -16.17 2.55
N GLN A 55 3.61 -15.96 2.73
CA GLN A 55 4.24 -15.97 4.05
C GLN A 55 3.71 -14.87 4.97
N ILE A 56 3.52 -13.66 4.44
CA ILE A 56 2.94 -12.54 5.18
C ILE A 56 1.57 -12.91 5.74
N TRP A 57 0.72 -13.51 4.91
CA TRP A 57 -0.61 -13.93 5.33
C TRP A 57 -0.57 -15.08 6.34
N LEU A 58 0.23 -16.12 6.07
CA LEU A 58 0.30 -17.31 6.92
C LEU A 58 0.91 -17.04 8.30
N HIS A 59 1.80 -16.06 8.40
CA HIS A 59 2.57 -15.81 9.62
C HIS A 59 2.32 -14.41 10.21
N SER A 60 1.31 -13.69 9.71
CA SER A 60 0.97 -12.32 10.11
C SER A 60 2.22 -11.43 10.17
N LEU A 61 2.96 -11.36 9.06
CA LEU A 61 4.17 -10.55 8.96
C LEU A 61 3.85 -9.15 8.47
N CYS A 62 4.64 -8.17 8.87
CA CYS A 62 4.60 -6.84 8.27
C CYS A 62 5.05 -6.92 6.81
N GLN A 63 4.23 -6.39 5.89
CA GLN A 63 4.57 -6.38 4.46
C GLN A 63 5.83 -5.58 4.10
N VAL A 64 6.31 -4.69 5.00
CA VAL A 64 7.49 -3.86 4.75
C VAL A 64 8.75 -4.44 5.36
N CYS A 65 8.77 -4.77 6.65
CA CYS A 65 10.00 -5.27 7.29
C CYS A 65 10.09 -6.81 7.33
N GLY A 66 9.01 -7.53 7.02
CA GLY A 66 8.97 -9.00 7.05
C GLY A 66 8.99 -9.63 8.44
N ARG A 67 8.96 -8.82 9.51
CA ARG A 67 8.89 -9.30 10.90
C ARG A 67 7.44 -9.54 11.31
N ARG A 68 7.23 -10.40 12.31
CA ARG A 68 5.89 -10.71 12.84
C ARG A 68 5.23 -9.47 13.43
N LEU A 69 3.93 -9.33 13.23
CA LEU A 69 3.10 -8.30 13.84
C LEU A 69 2.76 -8.73 15.27
N ASP A 70 3.57 -8.29 16.23
CA ASP A 70 3.51 -8.69 17.65
C ASP A 70 3.17 -7.54 18.61
N GLY A 71 3.08 -6.32 18.09
CA GLY A 71 2.56 -5.16 18.82
C GLY A 71 1.03 -5.19 18.99
N PRO A 72 0.49 -4.31 19.85
CA PRO A 72 -0.96 -4.24 20.12
C PRO A 72 -1.76 -3.70 18.93
N TRP A 73 -1.11 -3.03 17.98
CA TRP A 73 -1.74 -2.35 16.86
C TRP A 73 -1.06 -2.72 15.56
N VAL A 74 -1.87 -2.83 14.52
CA VAL A 74 -1.39 -2.92 13.14
C VAL A 74 -2.02 -1.83 12.28
N VAL A 75 -1.32 -1.44 11.23
CA VAL A 75 -1.80 -0.47 10.24
C VAL A 75 -2.08 -1.20 8.94
N VAL A 76 -3.22 -0.92 8.32
CA VAL A 76 -3.57 -1.36 6.98
C VAL A 76 -3.80 -0.13 6.12
N TYR A 77 -3.20 -0.11 4.93
CA TYR A 77 -3.49 0.92 3.95
C TYR A 77 -4.68 0.52 3.09
N ILE A 78 -5.67 1.41 3.03
CA ILE A 78 -6.92 1.17 2.34
C ILE A 78 -7.30 2.36 1.49
N ARG A 79 -8.07 2.09 0.45
CA ARG A 79 -8.73 3.09 -0.40
C ARG A 79 -10.23 3.13 -0.09
N PRO A 80 -10.96 4.18 -0.50
CA PRO A 80 -12.42 4.23 -0.35
C PRO A 80 -13.13 2.99 -0.89
N CYS A 81 -12.67 2.46 -2.02
CA CYS A 81 -13.26 1.28 -2.63
C CYS A 81 -12.98 -0.02 -1.85
N ASP A 82 -11.91 -0.10 -1.06
CA ASP A 82 -11.59 -1.24 -0.19
C ASP A 82 -12.51 -1.24 1.03
N TYR A 83 -12.69 -0.07 1.65
CA TYR A 83 -13.61 0.11 2.76
C TYR A 83 -15.05 -0.22 2.38
N LEU A 84 -15.52 0.26 1.23
CA LEU A 84 -16.85 -0.05 0.70
C LEU A 84 -17.08 -1.56 0.54
N ARG A 85 -16.06 -2.29 0.08
CA ARG A 85 -16.11 -3.76 -0.05
C ARG A 85 -15.95 -4.48 1.29
N GLY A 86 -15.48 -3.79 2.33
CA GLY A 86 -15.26 -4.36 3.65
C GLY A 86 -14.00 -5.22 3.75
N ILE A 87 -13.08 -5.10 2.78
CA ILE A 87 -11.85 -5.90 2.73
C ILE A 87 -10.66 -5.05 2.27
N GLY A 88 -9.58 -5.10 3.05
CA GLY A 88 -8.29 -4.47 2.73
C GLY A 88 -7.40 -5.46 2.01
N PRO A 89 -7.12 -5.28 0.71
CA PRO A 89 -6.34 -6.25 -0.07
C PRO A 89 -4.83 -6.23 0.27
N GLU A 90 -4.36 -5.14 0.89
CA GLU A 90 -2.97 -4.98 1.31
C GLU A 90 -2.74 -5.58 2.70
N PRO A 91 -1.64 -6.32 2.93
CA PRO A 91 -1.35 -6.82 4.26
C PRO A 91 -1.02 -5.72 5.27
N ALA A 92 -1.02 -6.10 6.54
CA ALA A 92 -0.79 -5.14 7.61
C ALA A 92 0.69 -4.80 7.80
N LEU A 93 0.92 -3.69 8.52
CA LEU A 93 2.22 -3.10 8.82
C LEU A 93 2.35 -2.86 10.32
N HIS A 94 3.59 -2.88 10.84
CA HIS A 94 3.86 -2.21 12.11
C HIS A 94 3.59 -0.71 11.99
N PRO A 95 3.12 -0.03 13.05
CA PRO A 95 2.87 1.41 13.01
C PRO A 95 4.07 2.26 12.52
N GLU A 96 5.29 1.93 12.96
CA GLU A 96 6.50 2.63 12.54
C GLU A 96 6.91 2.32 11.10
N CYS A 97 6.63 1.11 10.61
CA CYS A 97 6.78 0.77 9.19
C CYS A 97 5.78 1.55 8.34
N GLY A 98 4.54 1.70 8.83
CA GLY A 98 3.54 2.56 8.20
C GLY A 98 3.99 4.03 8.18
N LEU A 99 4.51 4.56 9.28
CA LEU A 99 5.01 5.93 9.29
C LEU A 99 6.14 6.16 8.27
N TYR A 100 7.06 5.20 8.17
CA TYR A 100 8.12 5.21 7.16
C TYR A 100 7.53 5.19 5.74
N SER A 101 6.68 4.21 5.42
CA SER A 101 6.09 4.04 4.09
C SER A 101 5.29 5.26 3.64
N LYS A 102 4.53 5.88 4.54
CA LYS A 102 3.78 7.12 4.25
C LYS A 102 4.67 8.25 3.74
N ARG A 103 5.91 8.32 4.23
CA ARG A 103 6.87 9.38 3.87
C ARG A 103 7.77 8.99 2.71
N ALA A 104 8.17 7.72 2.64
CA ALA A 104 9.14 7.24 1.66
C ALA A 104 8.50 6.80 0.34
N CYS A 105 7.31 6.20 0.36
CA CYS A 105 6.67 5.69 -0.85
C CYS A 105 6.15 6.85 -1.71
N PRO A 106 6.62 7.01 -2.97
CA PRO A 106 6.21 8.14 -3.81
C PRO A 106 4.70 8.22 -4.04
N MET A 107 4.03 7.06 -4.07
CA MET A 107 2.58 6.98 -4.20
C MET A 107 1.88 7.52 -2.96
N LEU A 108 2.29 7.12 -1.76
CA LEU A 108 1.62 7.53 -0.51
C LEU A 108 1.97 8.97 -0.13
N SER A 109 3.19 9.42 -0.41
CA SER A 109 3.65 10.77 -0.10
C SER A 109 3.17 11.83 -1.09
N GLY A 110 2.47 11.44 -2.16
CA GLY A 110 2.01 12.37 -3.20
C GLY A 110 3.09 12.85 -4.17
N GLN A 111 4.24 12.18 -4.24
CA GLN A 111 5.30 12.53 -5.20
C GLN A 111 5.01 12.01 -6.62
N THR A 112 4.13 11.02 -6.75
CA THR A 112 3.55 10.61 -8.04
C THR A 112 2.04 10.68 -7.99
N ASP A 113 1.43 11.14 -9.08
CA ASP A 113 -0.02 11.23 -9.23
C ASP A 113 -0.61 10.10 -10.06
N HIS A 114 0.24 9.20 -10.57
CA HIS A 114 -0.21 8.05 -11.34
C HIS A 114 0.46 6.80 -10.81
N TYR A 115 -0.29 5.70 -10.80
CA TYR A 115 0.29 4.39 -10.55
C TYR A 115 1.28 4.08 -11.67
N ASN A 116 2.40 3.47 -11.29
CA ASN A 116 3.41 3.03 -12.25
C ASN A 116 2.74 2.23 -13.36
N ARG A 117 2.91 2.65 -14.60
CA ARG A 117 2.71 1.75 -15.73
C ARG A 117 3.76 0.67 -15.56
N HIS A 118 3.33 -0.56 -15.33
CA HIS A 118 4.21 -1.66 -14.97
C HIS A 118 5.30 -1.78 -16.07
N PRO A 119 6.56 -1.36 -15.82
CA PRO A 119 7.52 -1.16 -16.91
C PRO A 119 8.04 -2.48 -17.51
N SER A 120 7.70 -3.63 -16.92
CA SER A 120 8.40 -4.89 -17.14
C SER A 120 7.52 -6.04 -17.63
N ARG A 121 6.56 -5.86 -18.56
CA ARG A 121 6.16 -7.03 -19.38
C ARG A 121 7.33 -7.59 -20.25
N ARG A 122 8.57 -7.28 -19.88
CA ARG A 122 9.81 -7.83 -20.38
C ARG A 122 10.28 -8.91 -19.39
N PRO A 123 10.38 -10.17 -19.82
CA PRO A 123 10.94 -11.23 -19.01
C PRO A 123 12.32 -10.83 -18.47
N CYS A 124 12.62 -11.22 -17.23
CA CYS A 124 13.99 -11.13 -16.74
C CYS A 124 14.90 -12.04 -17.59
N GLY A 125 15.99 -11.49 -18.11
CA GLY A 125 16.94 -12.22 -18.94
C GLY A 125 17.87 -13.18 -18.19
N ASP A 126 17.88 -13.17 -16.85
CA ASP A 126 18.72 -14.06 -16.04
C ASP A 126 18.05 -15.44 -15.92
N PRO A 127 18.60 -16.51 -16.57
CA PRO A 127 18.10 -17.89 -16.56
C PRO A 127 18.15 -18.60 -15.21
N GLU A 128 18.59 -17.92 -14.15
CA GLU A 128 18.56 -18.42 -12.77
C GLU A 128 17.78 -17.48 -11.80
N CYS A 129 17.24 -16.36 -12.28
CA CYS A 129 16.40 -15.48 -11.46
C CYS A 129 14.98 -16.04 -11.28
N THR A 130 14.53 -16.18 -10.02
CA THR A 130 13.14 -16.53 -9.67
C THR A 130 12.14 -15.42 -10.00
N CYS A 131 12.64 -14.21 -10.23
CA CYS A 131 11.86 -13.09 -10.75
C CYS A 131 11.33 -13.31 -12.18
N ARG A 132 11.77 -14.37 -12.89
CA ARG A 132 11.26 -14.70 -14.24
C ARG A 132 9.76 -14.92 -14.32
N LEU A 133 9.10 -15.08 -13.19
CA LEU A 133 7.65 -15.18 -13.07
C LEU A 133 6.94 -13.81 -13.16
N TRP A 134 7.63 -12.73 -13.56
CA TRP A 134 7.10 -11.36 -13.59
C TRP A 134 5.94 -11.13 -14.58
N ALA A 135 5.65 -12.09 -15.45
CA ALA A 135 4.38 -12.12 -16.16
C ALA A 135 3.64 -13.40 -15.73
N PRO A 136 2.53 -13.32 -14.98
CA PRO A 136 1.59 -14.44 -15.02
C PRO A 136 1.25 -14.68 -16.50
N PRO A 137 1.31 -15.91 -17.01
CA PRO A 137 1.15 -16.21 -18.44
C PRO A 137 -0.19 -15.69 -18.99
N ASN A 138 -1.16 -15.45 -18.11
CA ASN A 138 -2.34 -14.63 -18.33
C ASN A 138 -2.52 -13.72 -17.12
N PRO A 139 -2.65 -12.39 -17.28
CA PRO A 139 -3.07 -11.54 -16.17
C PRO A 139 -4.47 -11.99 -15.71
N GLU A 140 -4.64 -12.19 -14.42
CA GLU A 140 -5.96 -12.48 -13.85
C GLU A 140 -6.93 -11.32 -14.18
N PRO A 141 -8.24 -11.58 -14.37
CA PRO A 141 -9.20 -10.52 -14.66
C PRO A 141 -9.17 -9.42 -13.59
N GLY A 142 -8.58 -8.27 -13.92
CA GLY A 142 -8.44 -7.15 -12.99
C GLY A 142 -7.00 -6.84 -12.55
N GLU A 143 -6.03 -7.72 -12.82
CA GLU A 143 -4.61 -7.36 -12.77
C GLU A 143 -4.32 -6.26 -13.80
N GLY A 144 -3.54 -5.25 -13.39
CA GLY A 144 -3.22 -4.10 -14.24
C GLY A 144 -4.32 -3.03 -14.36
N ARG A 145 -5.50 -3.21 -13.73
CA ARG A 145 -6.59 -2.20 -13.75
C ARG A 145 -6.17 -0.80 -13.32
N ARG A 146 -5.14 -0.71 -12.47
CA ARG A 146 -4.61 0.55 -11.94
C ARG A 146 -3.42 1.08 -12.72
N GLU A 147 -2.82 0.29 -13.62
CA GLU A 147 -1.60 0.70 -14.32
C GLU A 147 -1.83 2.00 -15.10
N GLY A 148 -1.00 3.00 -14.80
CA GLY A 148 -1.12 4.31 -15.43
C GLY A 148 -2.38 5.10 -15.10
N GLN A 149 -3.26 4.59 -14.22
CA GLN A 149 -4.41 5.35 -13.74
C GLN A 149 -3.98 6.42 -12.73
N PRO A 150 -4.75 7.51 -12.61
CA PRO A 150 -4.57 8.49 -11.54
C PRO A 150 -4.60 7.82 -10.16
N ALA A 151 -3.81 8.33 -9.23
CA ALA A 151 -3.75 7.87 -7.87
C ALA A 151 -5.11 8.07 -7.18
N GLU A 152 -5.58 7.03 -6.48
CA GLU A 152 -6.75 7.14 -5.60
C GLU A 152 -6.37 7.83 -4.28
N ALA A 153 -7.37 8.28 -3.51
CA ALA A 153 -7.14 8.66 -2.13
C ALA A 153 -6.73 7.44 -1.30
N TRP A 154 -5.83 7.64 -0.35
CA TRP A 154 -5.34 6.59 0.54
C TRP A 154 -5.56 6.94 2.01
N TYR A 155 -5.81 5.91 2.80
CA TYR A 155 -6.06 5.99 4.24
C TYR A 155 -5.24 4.96 4.99
N GLU A 156 -4.85 5.30 6.22
CA GLU A 156 -4.37 4.34 7.20
C GLU A 156 -5.53 3.96 8.12
N ALA A 157 -5.81 2.67 8.22
CA ALA A 157 -6.73 2.10 9.18
C ALA A 157 -5.93 1.36 10.26
N TRP A 158 -6.17 1.71 11.52
CA TRP A 158 -5.54 1.06 12.66
C TRP A 158 -6.49 0.00 13.23
N ILE A 159 -5.96 -1.20 13.42
CA ILE A 159 -6.70 -2.37 13.90
C ILE A 159 -5.94 -2.93 15.08
N ALA A 160 -6.67 -3.34 16.13
CA ALA A 160 -6.06 -4.07 17.24
C ALA A 160 -5.57 -5.42 16.73
N ILE A 161 -4.41 -5.91 17.18
CA ILE A 161 -3.88 -7.18 16.66
C ILE A 161 -4.84 -8.35 16.91
N GLU A 162 -5.62 -8.32 17.99
CA GLU A 162 -6.67 -9.28 18.31
C GLU A 162 -7.87 -9.24 17.35
N ASP A 163 -8.10 -8.11 16.68
CA ASP A 163 -9.16 -7.91 15.70
C ASP A 163 -8.64 -8.09 14.24
N TYR A 164 -7.34 -8.39 14.09
CA TYR A 164 -6.69 -8.59 12.79
C TYR A 164 -7.07 -9.94 12.18
N THR A 165 -8.16 -9.95 11.43
CA THR A 165 -8.70 -11.14 10.78
C THR A 165 -8.48 -11.10 9.27
N LEU A 166 -8.06 -12.23 8.70
CA LEU A 166 -8.00 -12.43 7.25
C LEU A 166 -9.25 -13.16 6.78
N ILE A 167 -9.87 -12.65 5.71
CA ILE A 167 -11.05 -13.24 5.10
C ILE A 167 -10.84 -13.45 3.60
N ARG A 168 -11.65 -14.35 3.04
CA ARG A 168 -11.90 -14.42 1.60
C ARG A 168 -13.28 -13.79 1.35
N ALA A 169 -13.30 -12.63 0.73
CA ALA A 169 -14.54 -12.02 0.27
C ALA A 169 -14.99 -12.70 -1.03
N PRO A 170 -16.23 -13.23 -1.10
CA PRO A 170 -16.74 -13.82 -2.32
C PRO A 170 -16.82 -12.77 -3.43
N GLY A 171 -16.57 -13.21 -4.66
CA GLY A 171 -16.81 -12.39 -5.84
C GLY A 171 -18.30 -12.06 -5.98
N GLY A 172 -18.59 -10.87 -6.49
CA GLY A 172 -19.93 -10.48 -6.92
C GLY A 172 -20.03 -10.53 -8.45
N GLU A 173 -21.21 -10.23 -8.99
CA GLU A 173 -21.47 -10.20 -10.45
C GLU A 173 -20.48 -9.30 -11.24
N HIS A 174 -19.85 -8.34 -10.56
CA HIS A 174 -18.88 -7.40 -11.11
C HIS A 174 -17.55 -7.32 -10.32
N SER A 175 -17.30 -8.21 -9.36
CA SER A 175 -16.07 -8.20 -8.56
C SER A 175 -15.52 -9.59 -8.36
N MET A 176 -14.20 -9.75 -8.48
CA MET A 176 -13.54 -11.03 -8.22
C MET A 176 -13.52 -11.38 -6.74
N GLU A 177 -13.34 -12.67 -6.42
CA GLU A 177 -12.95 -13.08 -5.08
C GLU A 177 -11.67 -12.38 -4.65
N MET A 178 -11.61 -11.96 -3.39
CA MET A 178 -10.45 -11.30 -2.83
C MET A 178 -10.07 -11.91 -1.50
N PHE A 179 -8.77 -12.00 -1.25
CA PHE A 179 -8.22 -12.38 0.05
C PHE A 179 -7.55 -11.16 0.67
N GLY A 180 -7.81 -10.91 1.95
CA GLY A 180 -7.31 -9.71 2.60
C GLY A 180 -7.84 -9.52 4.01
N VAL A 181 -7.59 -8.35 4.57
CA VAL A 181 -7.93 -7.98 5.94
C VAL A 181 -9.42 -7.62 6.03
N GLU A 182 -10.13 -8.21 6.98
CA GLU A 182 -11.53 -7.88 7.23
C GLU A 182 -11.66 -6.49 7.85
N LEU A 183 -12.35 -5.58 7.16
CA LEU A 183 -12.58 -4.20 7.62
C LEU A 183 -13.94 -4.01 8.31
N ARG A 184 -14.71 -5.10 8.47
CA ARG A 184 -16.05 -5.08 9.03
C ARG A 184 -16.14 -5.91 10.33
N PRO A 185 -17.01 -5.51 11.27
CA PRO A 185 -17.73 -4.24 11.32
C PRO A 185 -16.78 -3.03 11.46
N ALA A 186 -17.26 -1.82 11.15
CA ALA A 186 -16.45 -0.60 11.20
C ALA A 186 -15.83 -0.35 12.59
N SER A 187 -16.42 -0.89 13.66
CA SER A 187 -15.89 -0.84 15.02
C SER A 187 -14.52 -1.53 15.21
N ARG A 188 -14.10 -2.38 14.27
CA ARG A 188 -12.74 -2.93 14.24
C ARG A 188 -11.68 -1.90 13.88
N LEU A 189 -12.06 -0.86 13.13
CA LEU A 189 -11.17 0.22 12.77
C LEU A 189 -11.13 1.20 13.95
N ARG A 190 -10.11 1.06 14.80
CA ARG A 190 -9.97 1.93 15.97
C ARG A 190 -9.65 3.36 15.60
N LYS A 191 -9.05 3.54 14.43
CA LYS A 191 -8.67 4.84 13.91
C LYS A 191 -8.52 4.78 12.41
N LEU A 192 -8.99 5.83 11.76
CA LEU A 192 -8.90 6.01 10.32
C LEU A 192 -8.35 7.40 10.05
N ARG A 193 -7.29 7.51 9.24
CA ARG A 193 -6.70 8.80 8.88
C ARG A 193 -6.39 8.85 7.39
N LYS A 194 -6.62 10.01 6.79
CA LYS A 194 -6.22 10.27 5.41
C LYS A 194 -4.69 10.34 5.31
N ILE A 195 -4.16 9.70 4.28
CA ILE A 195 -2.74 9.72 3.91
C ILE A 195 -2.51 10.73 2.80
N ARG A 196 -3.31 10.63 1.73
CA ARG A 196 -3.28 11.54 0.57
C ARG A 196 -4.65 11.68 -0.07
N ASP A 197 -4.82 12.77 -0.80
CA ASP A 197 -5.93 12.96 -1.73
C ASP A 197 -5.74 12.15 -3.02
N ALA A 198 -6.85 11.93 -3.73
CA ALA A 198 -6.81 11.43 -5.09
C ALA A 198 -6.10 12.44 -5.99
N ALA A 199 -5.34 11.94 -6.98
CA ALA A 199 -4.79 12.79 -8.01
C ALA A 199 -5.94 13.45 -8.82
N PRO A 200 -5.74 14.69 -9.33
CA PRO A 200 -6.67 15.30 -10.25
C PRO A 200 -6.88 14.41 -11.49
N THR A 201 -8.12 14.30 -11.95
CA THR A 201 -8.45 13.66 -13.22
C THR A 201 -8.48 14.72 -14.33
N ASP A 202 -8.11 14.37 -15.56
CA ASP A 202 -8.14 15.29 -16.70
C ASP A 202 -9.55 15.83 -17.00
N THR A 203 -10.60 15.14 -16.53
CA THR A 203 -12.00 15.53 -16.68
C THR A 203 -12.51 16.44 -15.54
N GLY A 204 -11.71 16.65 -14.48
CA GLY A 204 -12.12 17.42 -13.30
C GLY A 204 -13.14 16.72 -12.38
N ASP A 205 -13.66 15.56 -12.80
CA ASP A 205 -14.54 14.72 -11.97
C ASP A 205 -13.71 14.02 -10.89
N GLN A 206 -13.89 14.46 -9.64
CA GLN A 206 -13.42 13.71 -8.47
C GLN A 206 -14.54 12.81 -7.96
N PRO A 207 -14.38 11.47 -8.00
CA PRO A 207 -15.32 10.57 -7.35
C PRO A 207 -15.44 10.95 -5.87
N LEU A 208 -16.67 10.94 -5.34
CA LEU A 208 -16.93 11.27 -3.94
C LEU A 208 -16.07 10.40 -3.02
N ASP A 209 -15.22 11.06 -2.22
CA ASP A 209 -14.41 10.41 -1.20
C ASP A 209 -15.28 10.09 0.01
N LEU A 210 -15.99 8.96 -0.05
CA LEU A 210 -16.93 8.54 1.00
C LEU A 210 -16.23 8.37 2.35
N LEU A 211 -14.96 7.95 2.38
CA LEU A 211 -14.21 7.85 3.63
C LEU A 211 -13.96 9.24 4.23
N ALA A 212 -13.63 10.25 3.43
CA ALA A 212 -13.54 11.61 3.92
C ALA A 212 -14.87 12.08 4.53
N ALA A 213 -15.99 11.78 3.87
CA ALA A 213 -17.32 12.12 4.38
C ALA A 213 -17.64 11.40 5.70
N ILE A 214 -17.32 10.11 5.83
CA ILE A 214 -17.51 9.35 7.07
C ILE A 214 -16.64 9.91 8.19
N ILE A 215 -15.36 10.22 7.92
CA ILE A 215 -14.45 10.81 8.93
C ILE A 215 -14.98 12.17 9.38
N ALA A 216 -15.35 13.05 8.44
CA ALA A 216 -15.88 14.36 8.75
C ALA A 216 -17.18 14.27 9.58
N THR A 217 -18.06 13.34 9.22
CA THR A 217 -19.29 13.06 9.96
C THR A 217 -18.98 12.60 11.39
N HIS A 218 -18.05 11.66 11.56
CA HIS A 218 -17.61 11.24 12.89
C HIS A 218 -17.04 12.40 13.72
N THR A 219 -16.16 13.23 13.15
CA THR A 219 -15.61 14.38 13.89
C THR A 219 -16.69 15.38 14.32
N LEU A 220 -17.74 15.57 13.50
CA LEU A 220 -18.85 16.46 13.82
C LEU A 220 -19.76 15.88 14.92
N PHE A 221 -19.92 14.55 14.99
CA PHE A 221 -20.79 13.88 15.96
C PHE A 221 -20.08 13.40 17.23
N THR A 222 -18.74 13.26 17.22
CA THR A 222 -17.95 12.91 18.42
C THR A 222 -17.47 14.11 19.21
N GLY A 223 -17.61 15.33 18.70
CA GLY A 223 -17.52 16.55 19.50
C GLY A 223 -16.30 16.64 20.41
N ASP A 224 -15.09 16.53 19.88
CA ASP A 224 -13.94 17.19 20.49
C ASP A 224 -14.01 18.66 20.08
N GLY A 225 -14.92 19.38 20.74
CA GLY A 225 -14.74 20.80 20.98
C GLY A 225 -13.69 20.95 22.08
N GLU A 226 -12.66 21.72 21.76
CA GLU A 226 -11.46 22.08 22.56
C GLU A 226 -10.25 21.13 22.56
#